data_AF-A0A0B7AYB9-F1
#
_entry.id   AF-A0A0B7AYB9-F1
#
_cell.length_a   1.000
_cell.length_b   1.000
_cell.length_c   1.000
_cell.angle_alpha   90.00
_cell.angle_beta   90.00
_cell.angle_gamma   90.00
#
_symmetry.space_group_name_H-M   'P 1'
#
loop_
_entity.id
_entity.type
_entity.pdbx_description
1 polymer ?
#
loop_
_entity_poly.entity_id
_entity_poly.type
_entity_poly.pdbx_seq_one_letter_code
_entity_poly.pdbx_strand_id
1 'polypeptide(L)'
;HDVWLCVPQYLVKKDLVKDKTIKILEYGEYLGDLDKKIFENMRTFDRFWAGENPHVIYAMYRAGIEFGKIENIILSDKTFVDNIRNLKADLFVLDSVPFNMNMIVLPYMLDIP
;
A
#
# COMPACT_ATOMS: atom_id res chain seq x y z
N HIS A 1 13.90 15.38 14.35
CA HIS A 1 12.91 15.40 13.27
C HIS A 1 12.01 14.20 13.46
N ASP A 2 10.71 14.42 13.46
CA ASP A 2 9.74 13.34 13.64
C ASP A 2 9.41 12.73 12.29
N VAL A 3 9.77 11.45 12.11
CA VAL A 3 9.47 10.69 10.89
C VAL A 3 8.26 9.79 11.15
N TRP A 4 7.29 9.85 10.24
CA TRP A 4 6.07 9.06 10.30
C TRP A 4 5.96 8.14 9.09
N LEU A 5 5.68 6.87 9.35
CA LEU A 5 5.40 5.88 8.32
C LEU A 5 3.88 5.67 8.22
N CYS A 6 3.32 5.89 7.03
CA CYS A 6 1.93 5.55 6.76
C CYS A 6 1.82 4.08 6.40
N VAL A 7 1.05 3.31 7.17
CA VAL A 7 0.89 1.86 6.95
C VAL A 7 -0.58 1.53 6.75
N PRO A 8 -0.95 0.84 5.66
CA PRO A 8 -2.30 0.33 5.53
C PRO A 8 -2.56 -0.75 6.59
N GLN A 9 -3.74 -0.69 7.19
CA GLN A 9 -4.09 -1.50 8.35
C GLN A 9 -4.03 -3.02 8.09
N TYR A 10 -4.16 -3.47 6.84
CA TYR A 10 -4.02 -4.90 6.51
C TYR A 10 -2.59 -5.43 6.71
N LEU A 11 -1.55 -4.59 6.57
CA LEU A 11 -0.16 -4.99 6.85
C LEU A 11 0.08 -5.11 8.36
N VAL A 12 -0.50 -4.20 9.15
CA VAL A 12 -0.49 -4.26 10.62
C VAL A 12 -1.18 -5.53 11.10
N LYS A 13 -2.37 -5.84 10.56
CA LYS A 13 -3.14 -7.06 10.88
C LYS A 13 -2.39 -8.36 10.51
N LYS A 14 -1.48 -8.31 9.52
CA LYS A 14 -0.63 -9.45 9.13
C LYS A 14 0.66 -9.56 9.97
N ASP A 15 0.84 -8.72 11.00
CA ASP A 15 2.06 -8.65 11.81
C ASP A 15 3.33 -8.38 10.95
N LEU A 16 3.18 -7.64 9.85
CA LEU A 16 4.29 -7.31 8.94
C LEU A 16 5.04 -6.04 9.33
N VAL A 17 4.49 -5.25 10.26
CA VAL A 17 5.15 -4.07 10.83
C VAL A 17 5.37 -4.33 12.32
N LYS A 18 6.55 -4.89 12.65
CA LYS A 18 6.89 -5.36 14.00
C LYS A 18 7.60 -4.32 14.85
N ASP A 19 8.26 -3.35 14.21
CA ASP A 19 9.08 -2.39 14.91
C ASP A 19 8.27 -1.14 15.32
N LYS A 20 8.42 -0.74 16.58
CA LYS A 20 7.71 0.38 17.22
C LYS A 20 8.62 1.57 17.48
N THR A 21 9.88 1.51 17.05
CA THR A 21 10.83 2.63 17.18
C THR A 21 10.41 3.85 16.35
N ILE A 22 9.59 3.63 15.31
CA ILE A 22 9.12 4.67 14.38
C ILE A 22 7.63 4.93 14.59
N LYS A 23 7.23 6.19 14.41
CA LYS A 23 5.84 6.61 14.55
C LYS A 23 5.02 6.11 13.35
N ILE A 24 3.98 5.33 13.60
CA ILE A 24 3.12 4.75 12.57
C ILE A 24 1.81 5.52 12.50
N LEU A 25 1.39 5.88 11.29
CA LEU A 25 0.04 6.34 10.99
C LEU A 25 -0.68 5.24 10.21
N GLU A 26 -1.63 4.57 10.86
CA GLU A 26 -2.44 3.55 10.21
C GLU A 26 -3.54 4.18 9.34
N TYR A 27 -3.84 3.56 8.19
CA TYR A 27 -4.92 4.01 7.31
C TYR A 27 -5.61 2.86 6.58
N GLY A 28 -6.75 3.16 5.96
CA GLY A 28 -7.32 2.28 4.95
C GLY A 28 -7.94 0.97 5.48
N GLU A 29 -8.53 0.95 6.68
CA GLU A 29 -9.25 -0.24 7.19
C GLU A 29 -10.28 -0.77 6.18
N TYR A 30 -11.04 0.15 5.59
CA TYR A 30 -12.06 -0.12 4.57
C TYR A 30 -11.47 -0.68 3.25
N LEU A 31 -10.16 -0.56 3.04
CA LEU A 31 -9.48 -1.10 1.86
C LEU A 31 -9.31 -2.61 1.92
N GLY A 32 -9.32 -3.22 3.11
CA GLY A 32 -9.08 -4.66 3.28
C GLY A 32 -7.71 -5.10 2.75
N ASP A 33 -7.59 -6.37 2.35
CA ASP A 33 -6.36 -6.92 1.76
C ASP A 33 -6.21 -6.44 0.31
N LEU A 34 -5.37 -5.41 0.11
CA LEU A 34 -5.14 -4.78 -1.19
C LEU A 34 -4.50 -5.74 -2.20
N ASP A 35 -3.53 -6.55 -1.77
CA ASP A 35 -2.88 -7.53 -2.64
C ASP A 35 -3.92 -8.50 -3.20
N LYS A 36 -4.72 -9.07 -2.30
CA LYS A 36 -5.79 -10.00 -2.70
C LYS A 36 -6.76 -9.34 -3.69
N LYS A 37 -7.23 -8.12 -3.41
CA LYS A 37 -8.14 -7.38 -4.30
C LYS A 37 -7.52 -7.13 -5.68
N ILE A 38 -6.25 -6.74 -5.75
CA ILE A 38 -5.56 -6.53 -7.02
C ILE A 38 -5.46 -7.83 -7.81
N PHE A 39 -5.05 -8.94 -7.17
CA PHE A 39 -4.98 -10.25 -7.82
C PHE A 39 -6.34 -10.74 -8.34
N GLU A 40 -7.41 -10.52 -7.56
CA GLU A 40 -8.79 -10.84 -7.95
C GLU A 40 -9.26 -9.97 -9.12
N ASN A 41 -9.07 -8.65 -9.05
CA ASN A 41 -9.49 -7.73 -10.10
C ASN A 41 -8.73 -7.94 -11.42
N MET A 42 -7.45 -8.31 -11.33
CA MET A 42 -6.64 -8.69 -12.49
C MET A 42 -7.02 -10.06 -13.07
N ARG A 43 -7.88 -10.83 -12.37
CA ARG A 43 -8.27 -12.19 -12.74
C ARG A 43 -7.06 -13.09 -12.99
N THR A 44 -6.00 -12.91 -12.20
CA THR A 44 -4.68 -13.51 -12.47
C THR A 44 -4.76 -15.04 -12.56
N PHE A 45 -5.46 -15.68 -11.62
CA PHE A 45 -5.62 -17.13 -11.60
C PHE A 45 -6.51 -17.65 -12.74
N ASP A 46 -7.66 -17.03 -12.99
CA ASP A 46 -8.56 -17.43 -14.09
C ASP A 46 -7.81 -17.47 -15.43
N ARG A 47 -7.03 -16.42 -15.70
CA ARG A 47 -6.28 -16.25 -16.95
C ARG A 47 -5.15 -17.25 -17.09
N PHE A 48 -4.44 -17.49 -15.98
CA PHE A 48 -3.41 -18.52 -15.93
C PHE A 48 -3.98 -19.89 -16.27
N TRP A 49 -5.08 -20.30 -15.62
CA TRP A 49 -5.71 -21.59 -15.86
C TRP A 49 -6.39 -21.70 -17.23
N ALA A 50 -6.83 -20.58 -17.81
CA ALA A 50 -7.34 -20.52 -19.18
C ALA A 50 -6.22 -20.57 -20.26
N GLY A 51 -4.94 -20.57 -19.87
CA GLY A 51 -3.81 -20.57 -20.80
C GLY A 51 -3.69 -19.26 -21.58
N GLU A 52 -4.26 -18.15 -21.09
CA GLU A 52 -4.08 -16.84 -21.71
C GLU A 52 -2.58 -16.48 -21.70
N ASN A 53 -2.02 -16.12 -22.85
CA ASN A 53 -0.64 -15.67 -22.92
C ASN A 53 -0.49 -14.43 -22.04
N PRO A 54 0.37 -14.45 -21.00
CA PRO A 54 0.65 -13.29 -20.20
C PRO A 54 1.48 -12.32 -21.03
N HIS A 55 0.83 -11.52 -21.87
CA HIS A 55 1.44 -10.34 -22.44
C HIS A 55 1.82 -9.43 -21.27
N VAL A 56 3.08 -9.49 -20.87
CA VAL A 56 3.63 -8.85 -19.66
C VAL A 56 3.24 -7.38 -19.61
N ILE A 57 3.32 -6.68 -20.74
CA ILE A 57 2.92 -5.27 -20.88
C ILE A 57 1.44 -5.07 -20.52
N TYR A 58 0.55 -5.96 -20.99
CA TYR A 58 -0.88 -5.86 -20.70
C TYR A 58 -1.20 -6.25 -19.25
N ALA A 59 -0.45 -7.18 -18.66
CA ALA A 59 -0.53 -7.47 -17.23
C ALA A 59 -0.11 -6.26 -16.38
N MET A 60 1.01 -5.61 -16.72
CA MET A 60 1.48 -4.39 -16.06
C MET A 60 0.49 -3.23 -16.20
N TYR A 61 -0.08 -3.03 -17.39
CA TYR A 61 -1.10 -2.01 -17.62
C TYR A 61 -2.33 -2.21 -16.74
N ARG A 62 -2.83 -3.46 -16.63
CA ARG A 62 -3.96 -3.80 -15.75
C ARG A 62 -3.64 -3.57 -14.28
N ALA A 63 -2.44 -3.95 -13.84
CA ALA A 63 -1.98 -3.67 -12.48
C ALA A 63 -1.95 -2.15 -12.21
N GLY A 64 -1.42 -1.36 -13.15
CA GLY A 64 -1.39 0.09 -13.06
C GLY A 64 -2.78 0.74 -12.93
N ILE A 65 -3.79 0.22 -13.64
CA ILE A 65 -5.18 0.68 -13.48
C ILE A 65 -5.68 0.41 -12.06
N GLU A 66 -5.45 -0.79 -11.53
CA GLU A 66 -5.89 -1.14 -10.18
C GLU A 66 -5.16 -0.32 -9.11
N PHE A 67 -3.86 -0.06 -9.28
CA PHE A 67 -3.10 0.84 -8.42
C PHE A 67 -3.68 2.25 -8.44
N GLY A 68 -3.95 2.81 -9.62
CA GLY A 68 -4.54 4.14 -9.75
C GLY A 68 -5.93 4.25 -9.10
N LYS A 69 -6.74 3.19 -9.12
CA LYS A 69 -8.02 3.15 -8.40
C LYS A 69 -7.80 3.22 -6.89
N ILE A 70 -6.89 2.41 -6.37
CA ILE A 70 -6.57 2.37 -4.94
C ILE A 70 -5.99 3.70 -4.46
N GLU A 71 -5.07 4.29 -5.22
CA GLU A 71 -4.50 5.59 -4.96
C GLU A 71 -5.58 6.66 -4.84
N ASN A 72 -6.49 6.74 -5.82
CA ASN A 72 -7.60 7.69 -5.78
C ASN A 72 -8.48 7.51 -4.54
N ILE A 73 -8.72 6.27 -4.13
CA ILE A 73 -9.51 5.97 -2.92
C ILE A 73 -8.78 6.45 -1.65
N ILE A 74 -7.47 6.23 -1.55
CA ILE A 74 -6.65 6.66 -0.40
C ILE A 74 -6.58 8.19 -0.34
N LEU A 75 -6.28 8.84 -1.46
CA LEU A 75 -6.13 10.30 -1.53
C LEU A 75 -7.46 11.04 -1.35
N SER A 76 -8.58 10.35 -1.57
CA SER A 76 -9.93 10.89 -1.33
C SER A 76 -10.43 10.70 0.11
N ASP A 77 -9.71 9.95 0.95
CA ASP A 77 -10.05 9.77 2.36
C ASP A 77 -9.72 11.03 3.15
N LYS A 78 -10.75 11.82 3.45
CA LYS A 78 -10.61 13.06 4.22
C LYS A 78 -10.09 12.83 5.62
N THR A 79 -10.49 11.75 6.30
CA THR A 79 -10.04 11.45 7.65
C THR A 79 -8.55 11.16 7.66
N PHE A 80 -8.08 10.36 6.70
CA PHE A 80 -6.65 10.09 6.53
C PHE A 80 -5.86 11.37 6.22
N VAL A 81 -6.33 12.16 5.24
CA VAL A 81 -5.67 13.42 4.84
C VAL A 81 -5.62 14.43 5.99
N ASP A 82 -6.70 14.56 6.77
CA ASP A 82 -6.75 15.47 7.91
C ASP A 82 -5.82 14.99 9.04
N ASN A 83 -5.69 13.69 9.27
CA ASN A 83 -4.71 13.14 10.21
C ASN A 83 -3.27 13.50 9.80
N ILE A 84 -2.92 13.34 8.52
CA ILE A 84 -1.59 13.73 8.01
C ILE A 84 -1.34 15.23 8.25
N ARG A 85 -2.32 16.08 7.93
CA ARG A 85 -2.20 17.54 8.14
C ARG A 85 -1.99 17.90 9.61
N ASN A 86 -2.70 17.23 10.50
CA ASN A 86 -2.64 17.50 11.94
C ASN A 86 -1.33 17.05 12.59
N LEU A 87 -0.65 16.04 12.01
CA LEU A 87 0.65 15.58 12.50
C LEU A 87 1.74 16.64 12.39
N LYS A 88 1.62 17.60 11.45
CA LYS A 88 2.66 18.60 11.15
C LYS A 88 4.06 17.98 10.98
N ALA A 89 4.12 16.83 10.30
CA ALA A 89 5.37 16.09 10.10
C ALA A 89 6.37 16.90 9.25
N ASP A 90 7.66 16.78 9.57
CA ASP A 90 8.74 17.39 8.78
C ASP A 90 8.87 16.73 7.39
N LEU A 91 8.56 15.43 7.31
CA LEU A 91 8.57 14.61 6.09
C LEU A 91 7.54 13.48 6.23
N PHE A 92 6.82 13.18 5.15
CA PHE A 92 5.93 12.02 5.05
C PHE A 92 6.25 11.22 3.78
N VAL A 93 6.18 9.89 3.88
CA VAL A 93 6.31 8.98 2.75
C VAL A 93 5.05 8.12 2.68
N LEU A 94 4.37 8.17 1.54
CA LEU A 94 3.21 7.35 1.22
C LEU A 94 3.47 6.66 -0.12
N ASP A 95 3.36 5.34 -0.14
CA ASP A 95 3.45 4.55 -1.37
C ASP A 95 2.11 3.89 -1.65
N SER A 96 1.60 4.18 -2.84
CA SER A 96 0.33 3.68 -3.34
C SER A 96 0.46 2.34 -4.06
N VAL A 97 1.68 1.83 -4.27
CA VAL A 97 1.97 0.55 -4.90
C VAL A 97 2.14 -0.51 -3.81
N PRO A 98 1.17 -1.43 -3.64
CA PRO A 98 1.17 -2.38 -2.51
C PRO A 98 2.41 -3.28 -2.46
N PHE A 99 2.94 -3.66 -3.62
CA PHE A 99 4.18 -4.44 -3.73
C PHE A 99 5.41 -3.73 -3.16
N ASN A 100 5.45 -2.40 -3.25
CA ASN A 100 6.58 -1.59 -2.80
C ASN A 100 6.48 -1.21 -1.32
N MET A 101 5.31 -1.36 -0.70
CA MET A 101 5.15 -1.05 0.74
C MET A 101 6.10 -1.87 1.62
N ASN A 102 6.37 -3.13 1.25
CA ASN A 102 7.37 -3.96 1.92
C ASN A 102 8.80 -3.41 1.79
N MET A 103 9.11 -2.72 0.69
CA MET A 103 10.41 -2.07 0.49
C MET A 103 10.58 -0.82 1.34
N ILE A 104 9.48 -0.15 1.70
CA ILE A 104 9.50 1.03 2.56
C ILE A 104 9.56 0.61 4.02
N VAL A 105 8.85 -0.44 4.40
CA VAL A 105 8.91 -1.00 5.77
C VAL A 105 10.33 -1.49 6.11
N LEU A 106 11.11 -1.97 5.13
CA LEU A 106 12.43 -2.57 5.38
C LEU A 106 13.47 -1.59 5.97
N PRO A 107 13.75 -0.40 5.40
CA PRO A 107 14.64 0.59 6.04
C PRO A 107 14.21 0.94 7.45
N TYR A 108 12.91 1.09 7.67
CA TYR A 108 12.33 1.41 8.97
C TYR A 108 12.49 0.27 9.99
N MET A 109 12.37 -0.99 9.58
CA MET A 109 12.70 -2.15 10.42
C MET A 109 14.20 -2.26 10.77
N LEU A 110 15.06 -1.51 10.09
CA LEU A 110 16.51 -1.51 10.30
C LEU A 110 17.00 -0.24 11.00
N ASP A 111 16.09 0.62 11.50
CA ASP A 111 16.38 1.95 12.05
C ASP A 111 17.18 2.84 11.08
N ILE A 112 16.99 2.66 9.77
CA ILE A 112 17.63 3.47 8.72
C ILE A 112 16.65 4.56 8.27
N PRO A 113 17.03 5.86 8.35
CA PRO A 113 16.17 6.99 7.94
C PRO A 113 15.77 6.98 6.46
#